data_AF-A0A3B0W5U4-F1
#
_entry.id   AF-A0A3B0W5U4-F1
#
_cell.length_a   1.000
_cell.length_b   1.000
_cell.length_c   1.000
_cell.angle_alpha   90.00
_cell.angle_beta   90.00
_cell.angle_gamma   90.00
#
_symmetry.space_group_name_H-M   'P 1'
#
loop_
_entity.id
_entity.type
_entity.pdbx_description
1 polymer ?
#
loop_
_entity_poly.entity_id
_entity_poly.type
_entity_poly.pdbx_seq_one_letter_code
_entity_poly.pdbx_strand_id
1 'polypeptide(L)'
;HRIDQTNASYPPYNIETIDDNQYQITLALAGFTQDDLEITSEQNTLVIRGKINNDVERKYLHRGIANRSFERKFQLADHVKVTTAAMENGLLHVQLMKEIPEEMKPRTIKINGEKQILGNSAKKAKPKILKDSACC
;
A
#
# COMPACT_ATOMS: atom_id res chain seq x y z
N HIS A 1 14.44 -14.97 -18.73
CA HIS A 1 14.65 -13.77 -17.89
C HIS A 1 15.83 -14.07 -16.98
N ARG A 2 17.05 -13.65 -17.34
CA ARG A 2 18.24 -13.84 -16.50
C ARG A 2 18.23 -12.69 -15.49
N ILE A 3 18.02 -13.00 -14.21
CA ILE A 3 18.15 -12.02 -13.12
C ILE A 3 19.65 -11.85 -12.91
N ASP A 4 20.15 -10.68 -13.29
CA ASP A 4 21.56 -10.32 -13.23
C ASP A 4 22.05 -10.25 -11.78
N GLN A 5 23.15 -10.93 -11.50
CA GLN A 5 23.77 -11.07 -10.18
C GLN A 5 24.62 -9.84 -9.83
N THR A 6 24.01 -8.68 -9.64
CA THR A 6 24.74 -7.50 -9.17
C THR A 6 24.09 -6.96 -7.89
N ASN A 7 24.71 -7.32 -6.75
CA ASN A 7 24.29 -7.03 -5.37
C ASN A 7 22.97 -7.69 -4.95
N ALA A 8 23.03 -9.00 -4.64
CA ALA A 8 21.96 -9.69 -3.92
C ALA A 8 21.70 -8.94 -2.60
N SER A 9 20.63 -8.16 -2.61
CA SER A 9 20.29 -7.22 -1.56
C SER A 9 19.84 -8.05 -0.34
N TYR A 10 20.64 -8.04 0.74
CA TYR A 10 20.34 -8.80 1.96
C TYR A 10 19.33 -8.10 2.88
N PRO A 11 18.42 -8.82 3.53
CA PRO A 11 18.22 -10.26 3.42
C PRO A 11 17.52 -10.65 2.11
N PRO A 12 17.81 -11.84 1.55
CA PRO A 12 17.08 -12.31 0.37
C PRO A 12 15.60 -12.53 0.74
N TYR A 13 14.73 -12.28 -0.23
CA TYR A 13 13.28 -12.34 -0.04
C TYR A 13 12.57 -12.80 -1.30
N ASN A 14 11.37 -13.33 -1.10
CA ASN A 14 10.39 -13.68 -2.14
C ASN A 14 9.11 -12.89 -1.93
N ILE A 15 8.37 -12.65 -3.01
CA ILE A 15 7.00 -12.13 -2.98
C ILE A 15 6.16 -13.07 -3.83
N GLU A 16 5.12 -13.64 -3.23
CA GLU A 16 4.27 -14.66 -3.84
C GLU A 16 2.81 -14.23 -3.80
N THR A 17 2.05 -14.56 -4.85
CA THR A 17 0.60 -14.46 -4.85
C THR A 17 0.03 -15.79 -4.36
N ILE A 18 -0.73 -15.76 -3.27
CA ILE A 18 -1.39 -16.94 -2.69
C ILE A 18 -2.79 -17.12 -3.30
N ASP A 19 -3.48 -16.00 -3.52
CA ASP A 19 -4.82 -15.92 -4.10
C ASP A 19 -4.98 -14.55 -4.80
N ASP A 20 -6.10 -14.30 -5.48
CA ASP A 20 -6.35 -13.09 -6.26
C ASP A 20 -6.12 -11.78 -5.48
N ASN A 21 -6.43 -11.79 -4.17
CA ASN A 21 -6.29 -10.66 -3.26
C ASN A 21 -5.34 -10.93 -2.08
N GLN A 22 -4.57 -12.01 -2.11
CA GLN A 22 -3.66 -12.39 -1.02
C GLN A 22 -2.24 -12.57 -1.53
N TYR A 23 -1.30 -11.92 -0.85
CA TYR A 23 0.12 -11.99 -1.16
C TYR A 23 0.91 -12.34 0.08
N GLN A 24 2.09 -12.92 -0.11
CA GLN A 24 3.00 -13.22 0.98
C GLN A 24 4.41 -12.74 0.63
N ILE A 25 5.04 -12.02 1.55
CA ILE A 25 6.47 -11.73 1.49
C ILE A 25 7.19 -12.69 2.43
N THR A 26 8.20 -13.40 1.93
CA THR A 26 9.03 -14.31 2.73
C THR A 26 10.47 -13.80 2.76
N LEU A 27 11.05 -13.56 3.94
CA LEU A 27 12.44 -13.08 4.09
C LEU A 27 13.30 -14.07 4.88
N ALA A 28 14.54 -14.30 4.44
CA ALA A 28 15.49 -15.14 5.17
C ALA A 28 16.20 -14.38 6.29
N LEU A 29 15.72 -14.57 7.53
CA LEU A 29 16.19 -13.88 8.73
C LEU A 29 16.83 -14.86 9.73
N ALA A 30 17.51 -15.89 9.24
CA ALA A 30 18.17 -16.87 10.09
C ALA A 30 19.16 -16.20 11.06
N GLY A 31 18.98 -16.46 12.36
CA GLY A 31 19.79 -15.88 13.42
C GLY A 31 19.34 -14.51 13.93
N PHE A 32 18.12 -14.09 13.59
CA PHE A 32 17.36 -13.06 14.31
C PHE A 32 16.29 -13.74 15.16
N THR A 33 16.08 -13.22 16.37
CA THR A 33 14.90 -13.54 17.18
C THR A 33 13.78 -12.54 16.89
N GLN A 34 12.57 -12.80 17.39
CA GLN A 34 11.46 -11.86 17.23
C GLN A 34 11.76 -10.49 17.87
N ASP A 35 12.48 -10.47 18.99
CA ASP A 35 12.83 -9.23 19.71
C ASP A 35 13.90 -8.39 18.96
N ASP A 36 14.66 -9.02 18.06
CA ASP A 36 15.65 -8.32 17.22
C ASP A 36 15.00 -7.61 16.01
N LEU A 37 13.71 -7.85 15.78
CA LEU A 37 12.99 -7.41 14.59
C LEU A 37 11.95 -6.32 14.92
N GLU A 38 11.86 -5.35 14.01
CA GLU A 38 10.89 -4.28 14.07
C GLU A 38 10.21 -4.21 12.70
N ILE A 39 8.88 -4.35 12.69
CA ILE A 39 8.05 -4.31 11.47
C ILE A 39 7.07 -3.15 11.61
N THR A 40 7.12 -2.20 10.69
CA THR A 40 6.21 -1.07 10.65
C THR A 40 5.56 -0.94 9.28
N SER A 41 4.29 -0.53 9.26
CA SER A 41 3.55 -0.26 8.03
C SER A 41 3.03 1.16 8.10
N GLU A 42 3.51 2.02 7.20
CA GLU A 42 3.11 3.42 7.13
C GLU A 42 2.63 3.71 5.70
N GLN A 43 1.37 4.16 5.57
CA GLN A 43 0.74 4.45 4.29
C GLN A 43 0.78 3.22 3.35
N ASN A 44 1.65 3.28 2.33
CA ASN A 44 1.87 2.23 1.34
C ASN A 44 3.29 1.66 1.43
N THR A 45 3.97 1.82 2.56
CA THR A 45 5.34 1.34 2.73
C THR A 45 5.43 0.44 3.95
N LEU A 46 5.83 -0.81 3.71
CA LEU A 46 6.19 -1.77 4.74
C LEU A 46 7.70 -1.70 4.98
N VAL A 47 8.10 -1.47 6.22
CA VAL A 47 9.50 -1.43 6.64
C VAL A 47 9.76 -2.58 7.60
N ILE A 48 10.79 -3.37 7.31
CA ILE A 48 11.26 -4.48 8.14
C ILE A 48 12.72 -4.18 8.52
N ARG A 49 12.98 -4.05 9.81
CA ARG A 49 14.32 -3.81 10.35
C ARG A 49 14.74 -4.98 11.22
N GLY A 50 16.01 -5.34 11.12
CA GLY A 50 16.66 -6.21 12.08
C GLY A 50 17.85 -5.50 12.68
N LYS A 51 17.96 -5.52 14.01
CA LYS A 51 19.10 -4.99 14.75
C LYS A 51 19.91 -6.16 15.30
N ILE A 52 21.22 -5.99 15.36
CA ILE A 52 22.10 -6.94 16.03
C ILE A 52 22.86 -6.19 17.09
N ASN A 53 22.71 -6.64 18.32
CA ASN A 53 23.50 -6.16 19.43
C ASN A 53 24.88 -6.83 19.36
N ASN A 54 25.85 -6.13 18.76
CA ASN A 54 27.24 -6.61 18.60
C ASN A 54 28.07 -6.43 19.88
N ASP A 55 27.56 -6.89 21.02
CA ASP A 55 28.20 -6.63 22.32
C ASP A 55 29.30 -7.63 22.68
N VAL A 56 29.61 -8.57 21.77
CA VAL A 56 30.64 -9.59 22.01
C VAL A 56 31.65 -9.58 20.87
N GLU A 57 32.84 -9.03 21.13
CA GLU A 57 34.01 -9.22 20.27
C GLU A 57 34.38 -10.72 20.24
N ARG A 58 33.98 -11.41 19.18
CA ARG A 58 34.35 -12.80 18.94
C ARG A 58 35.50 -12.87 17.95
N LYS A 59 36.54 -13.63 18.27
CA LYS A 59 37.61 -13.98 17.33
C LYS A 59 37.14 -15.12 16.44
N TYR A 60 36.98 -14.85 15.16
CA TYR A 60 36.60 -15.85 14.16
C TYR A 60 37.84 -16.32 13.40
N LEU A 61 38.00 -17.64 13.24
CA LEU A 61 38.98 -18.20 12.29
C LEU A 61 38.48 -18.06 10.85
N HIS A 62 37.16 -18.19 10.66
CA HIS A 62 36.45 -17.95 9.40
C HIS A 62 35.01 -17.55 9.71
N ARG A 63 34.47 -16.54 9.01
CA ARG A 63 33.10 -16.04 9.21
C ARG A 63 32.33 -16.08 7.89
N GLY A 64 31.74 -17.25 7.59
CA GLY A 64 30.91 -17.44 6.40
C GLY A 64 29.47 -16.91 6.52
N ILE A 65 29.00 -16.69 7.75
CA ILE A 65 27.65 -16.16 8.04
C ILE A 65 27.82 -14.97 8.97
N ALA A 66 27.70 -13.78 8.42
CA ALA A 66 27.72 -12.54 9.18
C ALA A 66 26.31 -11.99 9.25
N ASN A 67 25.64 -12.21 10.39
CA ASN A 67 24.42 -11.47 10.68
C ASN A 67 24.82 -9.99 10.74
N ARG A 68 24.11 -9.16 9.97
CA ARG A 68 24.24 -7.70 9.94
C ARG A 68 22.89 -7.06 10.20
N SER A 69 22.87 -5.93 10.90
CA SER A 69 21.66 -5.11 10.96
C SER A 69 21.21 -4.75 9.54
N PHE A 70 19.90 -4.72 9.32
CA PHE A 70 19.33 -4.45 8.00
C PHE A 70 18.06 -3.62 8.11
N GLU A 71 17.72 -2.97 7.00
CA GLU A 71 16.42 -2.36 6.76
C GLU A 71 15.96 -2.77 5.36
N ARG A 72 14.73 -3.26 5.25
CA ARG A 72 14.06 -3.59 4.00
C ARG A 72 12.79 -2.76 3.90
N LYS A 73 12.62 -2.09 2.76
CA LYS A 73 11.41 -1.34 2.45
C LYS A 73 10.72 -1.99 1.26
N PHE A 74 9.42 -2.21 1.40
CA PHE A 74 8.55 -2.70 0.35
C PHE A 74 7.51 -1.64 0.06
N GLN A 75 7.43 -1.24 -1.21
CA GLN A 75 6.34 -0.39 -1.66
C GLN A 75 5.13 -1.27 -1.95
N LEU A 76 4.07 -1.06 -1.19
CA LEU A 76 2.79 -1.75 -1.35
C LEU A 76 1.93 -1.01 -2.37
N ALA A 77 1.10 -1.77 -3.09
CA ALA A 77 0.09 -1.20 -3.97
C ALA A 77 -1.04 -0.56 -3.16
N ASP A 78 -1.83 0.27 -3.82
CA ASP A 78 -2.99 0.89 -3.19
C ASP A 78 -3.96 -0.17 -2.66
N HIS A 79 -4.45 0.08 -1.45
CA HIS A 79 -5.37 -0.78 -0.72
C HIS A 79 -4.81 -2.17 -0.34
N VAL A 80 -3.50 -2.37 -0.40
CA VAL A 80 -2.85 -3.54 0.18
C VAL A 80 -2.46 -3.25 1.62
N LYS A 81 -2.85 -4.12 2.55
CA LYS A 81 -2.54 -4.01 3.98
C LYS A 81 -1.86 -5.27 4.48
N VAL A 82 -1.02 -5.11 5.51
CA VAL A 82 -0.45 -6.23 6.26
C VAL A 82 -1.53 -6.82 7.16
N THR A 83 -1.76 -8.12 7.08
CA THR A 83 -2.73 -8.83 7.93
C THR A 83 -2.04 -9.53 9.10
N THR A 84 -0.97 -10.27 8.81
CA THR A 84 -0.24 -11.07 9.81
C THR A 84 1.25 -11.08 9.48
N ALA A 85 2.09 -11.17 10.50
CA ALA A 85 3.50 -11.47 10.37
C ALA A 85 3.87 -12.61 11.34
N ALA A 86 4.56 -13.63 10.82
CA ALA A 86 4.97 -14.80 11.61
C ALA A 86 6.39 -15.23 11.22
N MET A 87 7.14 -15.74 12.20
CA MET A 87 8.49 -16.24 11.97
C MET A 87 8.52 -17.75 12.18
N GLU A 88 9.07 -18.48 11.21
CA GLU A 88 9.19 -19.93 11.26
C GLU A 88 10.51 -20.38 10.61
N ASN A 89 11.28 -21.24 11.28
CA ASN A 89 12.52 -21.83 10.73
C ASN A 89 13.55 -20.82 10.19
N GLY A 90 13.61 -19.62 10.80
CA GLY A 90 14.50 -18.54 10.35
C GLY A 90 14.00 -17.78 9.12
N LEU A 91 12.73 -17.96 8.75
CA LEU A 91 12.04 -17.21 7.72
C LEU A 91 10.97 -16.32 8.38
N LEU A 92 10.85 -15.09 7.89
CA LEU A 92 9.74 -14.20 8.24
C LEU A 92 8.73 -14.22 7.10
N HIS A 93 7.50 -14.61 7.41
CA HIS A 93 6.34 -14.58 6.53
C HIS A 93 5.46 -13.39 6.88
N VAL A 94 5.27 -12.49 5.91
CA VAL A 94 4.37 -11.34 6.03
C VAL A 94 3.22 -11.54 5.05
N GLN A 95 2.02 -11.73 5.59
CA GLN A 95 0.81 -11.86 4.81
C GLN A 95 0.21 -10.49 4.52
N LEU A 96 -0.18 -10.30 3.27
CA LEU A 96 -0.76 -9.08 2.75
C LEU A 96 -2.11 -9.39 2.11
N MET A 97 -3.07 -8.49 2.29
CA MET A 97 -4.38 -8.60 1.67
C MET A 97 -4.75 -7.30 0.94
N LYS A 98 -5.31 -7.44 -0.25
CA LYS A 98 -5.89 -6.33 -1.01
C LYS A 98 -7.36 -6.17 -0.67
N GLU A 99 -7.71 -5.06 -0.02
CA GLU A 99 -9.10 -4.69 0.24
C GLU A 99 -9.61 -3.81 -0.90
N ILE A 100 -10.40 -4.36 -1.83
CA ILE A 100 -11.07 -3.52 -2.84
C ILE A 100 -12.35 -2.97 -2.20
N PRO A 101 -12.48 -1.64 -1.98
CA PRO A 101 -13.72 -1.07 -1.46
C PRO A 101 -14.87 -1.40 -2.41
N GLU A 102 -16.00 -1.88 -1.87
CA GLU A 102 -17.17 -2.23 -2.67
C GLU A 102 -17.72 -1.03 -3.48
N GLU A 103 -17.39 0.19 -3.07
CA GLU A 103 -17.76 1.43 -3.75
C GLU A 103 -17.15 1.58 -5.14
N MET A 104 -16.04 0.88 -5.42
CA MET A 104 -15.42 0.81 -6.75
C MET A 104 -15.98 -0.32 -7.63
N LYS A 105 -16.95 -1.11 -7.12
CA LYS A 105 -17.69 -2.03 -8.00
C LYS A 105 -18.45 -1.18 -9.04
N PRO A 106 -18.25 -1.40 -10.34
CA PRO A 106 -18.95 -0.64 -11.38
C PRO A 106 -20.45 -0.80 -11.19
N ARG A 107 -21.14 0.32 -10.91
CA ARG A 107 -22.58 0.36 -10.74
C ARG A 107 -23.21 0.55 -12.12
N THR A 108 -24.12 -0.33 -12.51
CA THR A 108 -24.90 -0.12 -13.73
C THR A 108 -25.81 1.09 -13.55
N ILE A 109 -25.52 2.19 -14.27
CA ILE A 109 -26.42 3.34 -14.32
C ILE A 109 -27.52 3.00 -15.33
N LYS A 110 -28.77 2.88 -14.87
CA LYS A 110 -29.92 2.77 -15.78
C LYS A 110 -30.12 4.12 -16.47
N ILE A 111 -30.13 4.13 -17.80
CA ILE A 111 -30.48 5.32 -18.58
C ILE A 111 -32.00 5.44 -18.54
N ASN A 112 -32.51 6.39 -17.75
CA ASN A 112 -33.92 6.75 -17.80
C ASN A 112 -34.14 7.68 -19.00
N GLY A 113 -35.02 7.26 -19.92
CA GLY A 113 -35.44 8.09 -21.04
C GLY A 113 -36.46 9.11 -20.56
N GLU A 114 -36.01 10.26 -20.04
CA GLU A 114 -36.68 11.55 -20.18
C GLU A 114 -35.83 12.69 -19.60
N LYS A 115 -36.03 13.85 -20.21
CA LYS A 115 -35.03 14.89 -20.46
C LYS A 115 -35.13 16.00 -19.43
N GLN A 116 -34.19 16.08 -18.50
CA GLN A 116 -33.81 17.33 -17.83
C GLN A 116 -32.30 17.34 -17.60
N ILE A 117 -31.57 17.65 -18.67
CA ILE A 117 -30.17 18.04 -18.58
C ILE A 117 -30.20 19.48 -18.06
N LEU A 118 -29.54 19.75 -16.93
CA LEU A 118 -29.53 21.07 -16.28
C LEU A 118 -28.92 22.13 -17.21
N GLY A 119 -29.77 22.72 -18.05
CA GLY A 119 -29.49 23.93 -18.81
C GLY A 119 -29.99 25.13 -18.01
N ASN A 120 -29.06 25.97 -17.57
CA ASN A 120 -29.33 27.30 -17.03
C ASN A 120 -30.32 28.04 -17.94
N SER A 121 -31.59 28.08 -17.52
CA SER A 121 -32.62 28.84 -18.20
C SER A 121 -32.62 30.26 -17.65
N ALA A 122 -31.84 31.12 -18.29
CA ALA A 122 -31.96 32.55 -18.20
C ALA A 122 -33.42 32.97 -18.51
N LYS A 123 -34.22 33.31 -17.50
CA LYS A 123 -35.49 33.99 -17.71
C LYS A 123 -35.24 35.48 -17.91
N LYS A 124 -35.07 35.89 -19.18
CA LYS A 124 -35.41 37.24 -19.65
C LYS A 124 -36.89 37.29 -20.02
N ALA A 125 -37.65 38.20 -19.42
CA ALA A 125 -38.87 38.79 -19.98
C ALA A 125 -39.11 40.13 -19.23
N LYS A 126 -38.56 41.24 -19.72
CA LYS A 126 -39.11 42.27 -20.63
C LYS A 126 -40.16 43.21 -20.00
N PRO A 127 -40.05 44.54 -20.26
CA PRO A 127 -40.64 45.60 -19.46
C PRO A 127 -42.10 45.91 -19.86
N LYS A 128 -42.90 46.42 -18.93
CA LYS A 128 -44.13 47.16 -19.24
C LYS A 128 -43.89 48.64 -18.98
N ILE A 129 -44.01 49.43 -20.04
CA ILE A 129 -43.89 50.88 -20.07
C ILE A 129 -45.29 51.49 -20.03
N LEU A 130 -45.41 52.56 -19.23
CA LEU A 130 -46.38 53.67 -19.21
C LEU A 130 -47.85 53.39 -18.85
N LYS A 131 -48.38 54.12 -17.87
CA LYS A 131 -48.96 55.46 -18.14
C LYS A 131 -49.14 56.30 -16.87
N ASP A 132 -48.96 57.59 -17.10
CA ASP A 132 -49.02 58.74 -16.23
C ASP A 132 -50.22 58.79 -15.27
N SER A 133 -50.04 59.37 -14.09
CA SER A 133 -51.06 60.20 -13.43
C SER A 133 -50.41 61.06 -12.35
N ALA A 134 -50.66 62.35 -12.47
CA ALA A 134 -50.26 63.42 -11.57
C ALA A 134 -50.76 63.22 -10.13
N CYS A 135 -49.98 63.68 -9.15
CA CYS A 135 -50.30 64.83 -8.29
C CYS A 135 -49.54 64.72 -6.97
N CYS A 136 -49.13 65.91 -6.49
CA CYS A 136 -48.95 66.24 -5.09
C CYS A 136 -47.72 65.57 -4.42
#